data_AF-A0A2B4R421-F1
#
_entry.id   AF-A0A2B4R421-F1
#
_cell.length_a   1.000
_cell.length_b   1.000
_cell.length_c   1.000
_cell.angle_alpha   90.00
_cell.angle_beta   90.00
_cell.angle_gamma   90.00
#
_symmetry.space_group_name_H-M   'P 1'
#
loop_
_entity.id
_entity.type
_entity.pdbx_description
1 polymer ?
#
loop_
_entity_poly.entity_id
_entity_poly.type
_entity_poly.pdbx_seq_one_letter_code
_entity_poly.pdbx_strand_id
1 'polypeptide(L)'
;MSLSTLKWRIESYGLKRKRPDYNIDDVRASIEMDEGGIDELKELSENENTKKSTEQWKNVFVKWATERRKEKNLETYEFVDLDKSFSQFYAEVRKESGEDYEPDSLRVMQAALERHLKSKLYPKSIIKDTEFLSSRKVLEGKARKLREEGRGKTSQPIQKPFKQTKKKKPFGKVVSLAVEIPEHLSTRCGGW
;
A
#
# COMPACT_ATOMS: atom_id res chain seq x y z
N MET A 1 -47.79 -12.55 46.15
CA MET A 1 -48.21 -12.20 44.77
C MET A 1 -49.16 -13.27 44.29
N SER A 2 -50.36 -12.91 43.85
CA SER A 2 -51.43 -13.87 43.52
C SER A 2 -51.14 -14.65 42.23
N LEU A 3 -51.53 -15.92 42.18
CA LEU A 3 -51.43 -16.79 40.98
C LEU A 3 -52.20 -16.22 39.77
N SER A 4 -53.09 -15.24 39.97
CA SER A 4 -53.77 -14.51 38.90
C SER A 4 -52.84 -13.55 38.13
N THR A 5 -51.72 -13.09 38.71
CA THR A 5 -50.79 -12.16 38.05
C THR A 5 -49.74 -12.87 37.19
N LEU A 6 -49.40 -14.12 37.50
CA LEU A 6 -48.50 -14.96 36.67
C LEU A 6 -49.21 -15.60 35.48
N LYS A 7 -50.54 -15.79 35.56
CA LYS A 7 -51.35 -16.31 34.46
C LYS A 7 -51.37 -15.38 33.23
N TRP A 8 -51.24 -14.07 33.45
CA TRP A 8 -51.16 -13.08 32.38
C TRP A 8 -49.82 -12.99 31.65
N ARG A 9 -48.73 -13.55 32.19
CA ARG A 9 -47.40 -13.45 31.56
C ARG A 9 -47.10 -14.61 30.59
N ILE A 10 -47.80 -15.74 30.71
CA ILE A 10 -47.61 -16.90 29.84
C ILE A 10 -48.64 -16.93 28.70
N GLU A 11 -49.86 -16.41 28.89
CA GLU A 11 -50.91 -16.42 27.85
C GLU A 11 -50.72 -15.38 26.73
N SER A 12 -49.94 -14.30 26.94
CA SER A 12 -49.67 -13.31 25.88
C SER A 12 -48.65 -13.76 24.83
N TYR A 13 -47.96 -14.89 25.04
CA TYR A 13 -47.03 -15.47 24.07
C TYR A 13 -47.56 -16.74 23.40
N GLY A 14 -48.89 -16.92 23.40
CA GLY A 14 -49.60 -17.94 22.62
C GLY A 14 -49.64 -17.66 21.12
N LEU A 15 -48.54 -17.21 20.51
CA LEU A 15 -48.40 -17.30 19.06
C LEU A 15 -47.94 -18.73 18.77
N LYS A 16 -48.90 -19.62 18.48
CA LYS A 16 -48.62 -20.90 17.80
C LYS A 16 -47.89 -20.57 16.51
N ARG A 17 -46.55 -20.50 16.56
CA ARG A 17 -45.74 -20.58 15.35
C ARG A 17 -45.99 -21.99 14.82
N LYS A 18 -46.94 -22.14 13.88
CA LYS A 18 -46.87 -23.25 12.94
C LYS A 18 -45.47 -23.16 12.36
N ARG A 19 -44.59 -24.12 12.68
CA ARG A 19 -43.38 -24.28 11.86
C ARG A 19 -43.90 -24.51 10.45
N PRO A 20 -43.52 -23.70 9.47
CA PRO A 20 -43.84 -24.04 8.09
C PRO A 20 -43.24 -25.41 7.84
N ASP A 21 -44.06 -26.31 7.31
CA ASP A 21 -43.68 -27.64 6.88
C ASP A 21 -42.84 -27.50 5.60
N TYR A 22 -41.63 -26.97 5.75
CA TYR A 22 -40.67 -26.91 4.67
C TYR A 22 -40.33 -28.34 4.27
N ASN A 23 -40.74 -28.73 3.06
CA ASN A 23 -40.32 -29.96 2.44
C ASN A 23 -38.80 -29.89 2.22
N ILE A 24 -38.04 -30.84 2.76
CA ILE A 24 -36.58 -30.91 2.63
C ILE A 24 -36.15 -30.97 1.16
N ASP A 25 -36.97 -31.56 0.28
CA ASP A 25 -36.71 -31.62 -1.15
C ASP A 25 -36.92 -30.25 -1.83
N ASP A 26 -37.81 -29.41 -1.30
CA ASP A 26 -38.07 -28.03 -1.76
C ASP A 26 -36.96 -27.06 -1.31
N VAL A 27 -36.41 -27.30 -0.11
CA VAL A 27 -35.20 -26.60 0.38
C VAL A 27 -33.96 -27.05 -0.41
N ARG A 28 -33.83 -28.34 -0.74
CA ARG A 28 -32.72 -28.86 -1.56
C ARG A 28 -32.75 -28.30 -2.97
N ALA A 29 -33.92 -28.23 -3.61
CA ALA A 29 -34.09 -27.58 -4.91
C ALA A 29 -33.80 -26.07 -4.88
N SER A 30 -34.04 -25.41 -3.74
CA SER A 30 -33.71 -23.99 -3.52
C SER A 30 -32.24 -23.72 -3.19
N ILE A 31 -31.46 -24.76 -2.82
CA ILE A 31 -30.03 -24.66 -2.43
C ILE A 31 -29.09 -24.95 -3.60
N GLU A 32 -29.59 -25.50 -4.72
CA GLU A 32 -28.83 -25.54 -5.98
C GLU A 32 -28.77 -24.14 -6.60
N MET A 33 -27.99 -23.25 -5.97
CA MET A 33 -27.28 -22.22 -6.69
C MET A 33 -26.14 -22.92 -7.43
N ASP A 34 -26.18 -22.91 -8.76
CA ASP A 34 -25.05 -23.33 -9.56
C ASP A 34 -23.84 -22.40 -9.28
N GLU A 35 -22.61 -22.89 -9.51
CA GLU A 35 -21.41 -22.04 -9.40
C GLU A 35 -21.55 -20.77 -10.28
N GLY A 36 -22.33 -20.85 -11.37
CA GLY A 36 -22.66 -19.74 -12.27
C GLY A 36 -23.45 -18.60 -11.61
N GLY A 37 -24.46 -18.89 -10.80
CA GLY A 37 -25.28 -17.90 -10.11
C GLY A 37 -24.52 -17.18 -8.98
N ILE A 38 -23.54 -17.86 -8.37
CA ILE A 38 -22.63 -17.22 -7.40
C ILE A 38 -21.73 -16.20 -8.11
N ASP A 39 -21.22 -16.52 -9.30
CA ASP A 39 -20.38 -15.62 -10.08
C ASP A 39 -21.18 -14.46 -10.69
N GLU A 40 -22.42 -14.68 -11.13
CA GLU A 40 -23.34 -13.61 -11.57
C GLU A 40 -23.64 -12.61 -10.43
N LEU A 41 -23.88 -13.10 -9.22
CA LEU A 41 -24.06 -12.24 -8.04
C LEU A 41 -22.78 -11.46 -7.67
N LYS A 42 -21.60 -12.07 -7.84
CA LYS A 42 -20.32 -11.34 -7.68
C LYS A 42 -20.19 -10.26 -8.73
N GLU A 43 -20.50 -10.54 -9.99
CA GLU A 43 -20.43 -9.59 -11.10
C GLU A 43 -21.42 -8.42 -10.93
N LEU A 44 -22.59 -8.64 -10.35
CA LEU A 44 -23.58 -7.60 -10.01
C LEU A 44 -23.14 -6.72 -8.83
N SER A 45 -22.37 -7.28 -7.89
CA SER A 45 -21.80 -6.52 -6.76
C SER A 45 -20.65 -5.60 -7.18
N GLU A 46 -20.00 -5.92 -8.29
CA GLU A 46 -18.87 -5.15 -8.80
C GLU A 46 -19.35 -3.88 -9.50
N ASN A 47 -18.98 -2.73 -8.94
CA ASN A 47 -19.23 -1.44 -9.55
C ASN A 47 -18.57 -1.35 -10.94
N GLU A 48 -19.34 -0.96 -11.96
CA GLU A 48 -18.89 -0.78 -13.35
C GLU A 48 -17.61 0.07 -13.48
N ASN A 49 -17.47 1.10 -12.64
CA ASN A 49 -16.26 1.93 -12.62
C ASN A 49 -15.02 1.13 -12.19
N THR A 50 -15.20 0.16 -11.30
CA THR A 50 -14.14 -0.74 -10.83
C THR A 50 -13.72 -1.70 -11.93
N LYS A 51 -14.66 -2.30 -12.65
CA LYS A 51 -14.39 -3.18 -13.81
C LYS A 51 -13.54 -2.45 -14.86
N LYS A 52 -14.02 -1.27 -15.30
CA LYS A 52 -13.33 -0.40 -16.25
C LYS A 52 -11.93 -0.03 -15.78
N SER A 53 -11.77 0.32 -14.50
CA SER A 53 -10.45 0.62 -13.94
C SER A 53 -9.51 -0.58 -13.98
N THR A 54 -9.97 -1.81 -13.65
CA THR A 54 -9.11 -2.99 -13.75
C THR A 54 -8.74 -3.33 -15.17
N GLU A 55 -9.67 -3.23 -16.11
CA GLU A 55 -9.38 -3.44 -17.53
C GLU A 55 -8.35 -2.43 -18.05
N GLN A 56 -8.50 -1.15 -17.69
CA GLN A 56 -7.52 -0.11 -18.04
C GLN A 56 -6.11 -0.47 -17.54
N TRP A 57 -5.96 -0.81 -16.26
CA TRP A 57 -4.65 -1.14 -15.69
C TRP A 57 -4.06 -2.44 -16.24
N LYS A 58 -4.90 -3.43 -16.54
CA LYS A 58 -4.51 -4.63 -17.27
C LYS A 58 -3.95 -4.27 -18.65
N ASN A 59 -4.65 -3.40 -19.40
CA ASN A 59 -4.21 -2.98 -20.73
C ASN A 59 -2.86 -2.24 -20.68
N VAL A 60 -2.63 -1.44 -19.64
CA VAL A 60 -1.31 -0.82 -19.40
C VAL A 60 -0.22 -1.88 -19.20
N PHE A 61 -0.48 -2.92 -18.41
CA PHE A 61 0.46 -4.04 -18.27
C PHE A 61 0.71 -4.77 -19.59
N VAL A 62 -0.35 -5.09 -20.34
CA VAL A 62 -0.26 -5.79 -21.63
C VAL A 62 0.55 -4.98 -22.64
N LYS A 63 0.37 -3.65 -22.69
CA LYS A 63 1.14 -2.75 -23.55
C LYS A 63 2.63 -2.80 -23.18
N TRP A 64 2.95 -2.63 -21.90
CA TRP A 64 4.32 -2.71 -21.40
C TRP A 64 4.97 -4.09 -21.67
N ALA A 65 4.24 -5.18 -21.43
CA ALA A 65 4.73 -6.54 -21.67
C ALA A 65 5.02 -6.77 -23.17
N THR A 66 4.14 -6.26 -24.05
CA THR A 66 4.33 -6.32 -25.50
C THR A 66 5.59 -5.58 -25.94
N GLU A 67 5.82 -4.36 -25.44
CA GLU A 67 7.02 -3.57 -25.73
C GLU A 67 8.31 -4.28 -25.29
N ARG A 68 8.25 -5.07 -24.22
CA ARG A 68 9.40 -5.82 -23.68
C ARG A 68 9.49 -7.27 -24.12
N ARG A 69 8.63 -7.69 -25.07
CA ARG A 69 8.54 -9.08 -25.56
C ARG A 69 8.40 -10.08 -24.42
N LYS A 70 7.63 -9.72 -23.40
CA LYS A 70 7.29 -10.55 -22.24
C LYS A 70 5.89 -11.16 -22.42
N GLU A 71 5.61 -12.17 -21.61
CA GLU A 71 4.28 -12.77 -21.52
C GLU A 71 3.25 -11.73 -21.03
N LYS A 72 2.10 -11.70 -21.71
CA LYS A 72 1.05 -10.69 -21.52
C LYS A 72 -0.02 -11.16 -20.55
N ASN A 73 -0.23 -12.47 -20.47
CA ASN A 73 -1.17 -13.09 -19.56
C ASN A 73 -0.52 -13.15 -18.17
N LEU A 74 -1.20 -12.62 -17.17
CA LEU A 74 -0.65 -12.52 -15.81
C LEU A 74 -0.76 -13.87 -15.08
N GLU A 75 -1.81 -14.62 -15.39
CA GLU A 75 -2.15 -15.91 -14.81
C GLU A 75 -1.20 -17.04 -15.22
N THR A 76 -0.45 -16.89 -16.30
CA THR A 76 0.47 -17.91 -16.80
C THR A 76 1.84 -17.87 -16.13
N TYR A 77 2.17 -16.79 -15.41
CA TYR A 77 3.44 -16.66 -14.74
C TYR A 77 3.52 -17.52 -13.48
N GLU A 78 4.67 -18.15 -13.28
CA GLU A 78 5.11 -18.62 -11.96
C GLU A 78 5.32 -17.44 -11.01
N PHE A 79 5.13 -17.67 -9.70
CA PHE A 79 5.13 -16.61 -8.68
C PHE A 79 6.41 -15.75 -8.71
N VAL A 80 7.56 -16.41 -8.83
CA VAL A 80 8.87 -15.76 -8.82
C VAL A 80 9.08 -14.88 -10.05
N ASP A 81 8.62 -15.35 -11.22
CA ASP A 81 8.79 -14.60 -12.47
C ASP A 81 7.74 -13.50 -12.62
N LEU A 82 6.57 -13.68 -12.02
CA LEU A 82 5.57 -12.63 -11.88
C LEU A 82 6.09 -11.50 -10.99
N ASP A 83 6.69 -11.80 -9.83
CA ASP A 83 7.27 -10.78 -8.94
C ASP A 83 8.42 -10.01 -9.59
N LYS A 84 9.30 -10.68 -10.34
CA LYS A 84 10.35 -10.01 -11.13
C LYS A 84 9.75 -9.11 -12.20
N SER A 85 8.73 -9.60 -12.91
CA SER A 85 8.07 -8.84 -13.97
C SER A 85 7.31 -7.63 -13.41
N PHE A 86 6.64 -7.76 -12.26
CA PHE A 86 6.03 -6.63 -11.57
C PHE A 86 7.05 -5.65 -11.01
N SER A 87 8.17 -6.13 -10.48
CA SER A 87 9.26 -5.25 -10.06
C SER A 87 9.72 -4.35 -11.22
N GLN A 88 9.93 -4.94 -12.39
CA GLN A 88 10.33 -4.19 -13.59
C GLN A 88 9.21 -3.27 -14.09
N PHE A 89 7.99 -3.78 -14.18
CA PHE A 89 6.81 -3.02 -14.61
C PHE A 89 6.59 -1.79 -13.73
N TYR A 90 6.57 -1.95 -12.41
CA TYR A 90 6.33 -0.84 -11.48
C TYR A 90 7.45 0.20 -11.53
N ALA A 91 8.70 -0.20 -11.73
CA ALA A 91 9.80 0.76 -11.91
C ALA A 91 9.60 1.62 -13.17
N GLU A 92 9.13 1.04 -14.26
CA GLU A 92 9.16 1.65 -15.59
C GLU A 92 7.83 2.28 -16.02
N VAL A 93 6.71 1.87 -15.44
CA VAL A 93 5.37 2.30 -15.85
C VAL A 93 5.22 3.83 -15.80
N ARG A 94 4.76 4.42 -16.90
CA ARG A 94 4.59 5.86 -17.14
C ARG A 94 3.33 6.10 -17.97
N LYS A 95 2.81 7.32 -17.90
CA LYS A 95 1.72 7.79 -18.77
C LYS A 95 2.24 7.88 -20.21
N GLU A 96 1.31 8.00 -21.16
CA GLU A 96 1.67 8.20 -22.58
C GLU A 96 2.40 9.52 -22.83
N SER A 97 2.22 10.53 -21.96
CA SER A 97 3.00 11.77 -21.99
C SER A 97 4.46 11.60 -21.55
N GLY A 98 4.86 10.42 -21.07
CA GLY A 98 6.18 10.14 -20.48
C GLY A 98 6.29 10.49 -18.99
N GLU A 99 5.29 11.18 -18.43
CA GLU A 99 5.23 11.49 -17.01
C GLU A 99 4.94 10.26 -16.14
N ASP A 100 5.46 10.27 -14.91
CA ASP A 100 5.08 9.29 -13.90
C ASP A 100 3.61 9.46 -13.48
N TYR A 101 2.99 8.33 -13.10
CA TYR A 101 1.69 8.31 -12.44
C TYR A 101 1.76 8.91 -11.03
N GLU A 102 0.62 9.35 -10.49
CA GLU A 102 0.56 9.80 -9.11
C GLU A 102 0.74 8.62 -8.13
N PRO A 103 1.28 8.85 -6.91
CA PRO A 103 1.44 7.81 -5.90
C PRO A 103 0.16 7.01 -5.61
N ASP A 104 -1.00 7.69 -5.58
CA ASP A 104 -2.29 7.04 -5.32
C ASP A 104 -2.76 6.20 -6.51
N SER A 105 -2.52 6.66 -7.74
CA SER A 105 -2.79 5.88 -8.95
C SER A 105 -2.00 4.57 -8.97
N LEU A 106 -0.76 4.58 -8.47
CA LEU A 106 0.06 3.36 -8.35
C LEU A 106 -0.57 2.33 -7.40
N ARG A 107 -1.21 2.78 -6.32
CA ARG A 107 -1.96 1.90 -5.39
C ARG A 107 -3.21 1.33 -6.03
N VAL A 108 -3.95 2.16 -6.77
CA VAL A 108 -5.14 1.72 -7.52
C VAL A 108 -4.75 0.68 -8.57
N MET A 109 -3.64 0.88 -9.27
CA MET A 109 -3.10 -0.09 -10.23
C MET A 109 -2.79 -1.43 -9.59
N GLN A 110 -2.10 -1.46 -8.45
CA GLN A 110 -1.82 -2.70 -7.74
C GLN A 110 -3.11 -3.43 -7.34
N ALA A 111 -4.09 -2.70 -6.79
CA ALA A 111 -5.38 -3.28 -6.42
C ALA A 111 -6.16 -3.82 -7.64
N ALA A 112 -6.09 -3.12 -8.78
CA ALA A 112 -6.69 -3.58 -10.03
C ALA A 112 -6.09 -4.89 -10.53
N LEU A 113 -4.77 -5.01 -10.52
CA LEU A 113 -4.07 -6.23 -10.94
C LEU A 113 -4.34 -7.40 -9.96
N GLU A 114 -4.37 -7.13 -8.65
CA GLU A 114 -4.77 -8.12 -7.64
C GLU A 114 -6.20 -8.63 -7.89
N ARG A 115 -7.16 -7.74 -8.17
CA ARG A 115 -8.54 -8.15 -8.48
C ARG A 115 -8.58 -9.06 -9.71
N HIS A 116 -7.84 -8.69 -10.77
CA HIS A 116 -7.78 -9.50 -11.98
C HIS A 116 -7.21 -10.90 -11.73
N LEU A 117 -6.13 -11.00 -10.94
CA LEU A 117 -5.54 -12.28 -10.57
C LEU A 117 -6.51 -13.13 -9.75
N LYS A 118 -7.26 -12.51 -8.82
CA LYS A 118 -8.30 -13.22 -8.06
C LYS A 118 -9.44 -13.75 -8.91
N SER A 119 -9.91 -12.98 -9.90
CA SER A 119 -10.95 -13.46 -10.80
C SER A 119 -10.47 -14.59 -11.71
N LYS A 120 -9.15 -14.72 -11.91
CA LYS A 120 -8.50 -15.86 -12.58
C LYS A 120 -8.11 -17.00 -11.64
N LEU A 121 -8.55 -16.96 -10.37
CA LEU A 121 -8.25 -17.95 -9.34
C LEU A 121 -6.73 -18.15 -9.13
N TYR A 122 -5.95 -17.09 -9.33
CA TYR A 122 -4.51 -17.15 -9.08
C TYR A 122 -4.25 -17.43 -7.60
N PRO A 123 -3.40 -18.43 -7.27
CA PRO A 123 -3.36 -19.01 -5.93
C PRO A 123 -2.68 -18.13 -4.87
N LYS A 124 -2.05 -17.03 -5.28
CA LYS A 124 -1.28 -16.12 -4.40
C LYS A 124 -1.73 -14.67 -4.56
N SER A 125 -1.75 -13.94 -3.46
CA SER A 125 -2.06 -12.51 -3.41
C SER A 125 -0.79 -11.69 -3.58
N ILE A 126 -0.79 -10.81 -4.59
CA ILE A 126 0.33 -9.89 -4.87
C ILE A 126 0.45 -8.77 -3.83
N ILE A 127 -0.60 -8.59 -3.01
CA ILE A 127 -0.62 -7.60 -1.93
C ILE A 127 -0.13 -8.20 -0.61
N LYS A 128 -0.49 -9.46 -0.31
CA LYS A 128 -0.26 -10.07 1.01
C LYS A 128 0.97 -10.97 1.03
N ASP A 129 1.13 -11.81 0.03
CA ASP A 129 2.05 -12.94 0.09
C ASP A 129 3.51 -12.52 -0.08
N THR A 130 4.39 -13.28 0.58
CA THR A 130 5.82 -12.98 0.71
C THR A 130 6.57 -13.07 -0.62
N GLU A 131 6.07 -13.88 -1.54
CA GLU A 131 6.58 -14.12 -2.88
C GLU A 131 6.60 -12.82 -3.70
N PHE A 132 5.73 -11.87 -3.38
CA PHE A 132 5.63 -10.56 -4.02
C PHE A 132 6.30 -9.43 -3.22
N LEU A 133 7.25 -9.75 -2.33
CA LEU A 133 7.88 -8.73 -1.50
C LEU A 133 8.76 -7.75 -2.30
N SER A 134 9.44 -8.23 -3.35
CA SER A 134 10.33 -7.37 -4.15
C SER A 134 9.53 -6.32 -4.91
N SER A 135 8.51 -6.76 -5.65
CA SER A 135 7.66 -5.85 -6.43
C SER A 135 6.94 -4.84 -5.55
N ARG A 136 6.44 -5.25 -4.37
CA ARG A 136 5.85 -4.34 -3.38
C ARG A 136 6.84 -3.26 -2.93
N LYS A 137 8.08 -3.64 -2.59
CA LYS A 137 9.13 -2.67 -2.21
C LYS A 137 9.44 -1.68 -3.34
N VAL A 138 9.50 -2.15 -4.58
CA VAL A 138 9.74 -1.28 -5.75
C VAL A 138 8.60 -0.27 -5.91
N LEU A 139 7.34 -0.74 -5.85
CA LEU A 139 6.17 0.12 -5.97
C LEU A 139 6.12 1.17 -4.85
N GLU A 140 6.38 0.76 -3.61
CA GLU A 140 6.42 1.66 -2.45
C GLU A 140 7.56 2.66 -2.54
N GLY A 141 8.73 2.22 -2.98
CA GLY A 141 9.89 3.08 -3.23
C GLY A 141 9.58 4.15 -4.28
N LYS A 142 8.96 3.77 -5.39
CA LYS A 142 8.54 4.71 -6.45
C LYS A 142 7.49 5.70 -5.94
N ALA A 143 6.45 5.21 -5.26
CA ALA A 143 5.42 6.07 -4.69
C ALA A 143 5.99 7.04 -3.63
N ARG A 144 6.96 6.61 -2.83
CA ARG A 144 7.64 7.48 -1.85
C ARG A 144 8.45 8.57 -2.54
N LYS A 145 9.23 8.22 -3.56
CA LYS A 145 10.02 9.18 -4.34
C LYS A 145 9.12 10.27 -4.93
N LEU A 146 7.99 9.88 -5.53
CA LEU A 146 7.02 10.80 -6.11
C LEU A 146 6.40 11.75 -5.06
N ARG A 147 6.14 11.25 -3.83
CA ARG A 147 5.69 12.11 -2.73
C ARG A 147 6.75 13.10 -2.26
N GLU A 148 8.02 12.68 -2.25
CA GLU A 148 9.15 13.56 -1.91
C GLU A 148 9.36 14.65 -2.96
N GLU A 149 9.05 14.36 -4.22
CA GLU A 149 8.99 15.31 -5.34
C GLU A 149 7.74 16.22 -5.30
N GLY A 150 6.86 16.06 -4.31
CA GLY A 150 5.65 16.87 -4.14
C GLY A 150 4.45 16.43 -4.99
N ARG A 151 4.50 15.23 -5.61
CA ARG A 151 3.36 14.68 -6.37
C ARG A 151 2.39 13.93 -5.46
N GLY A 152 1.10 14.25 -5.60
CA GLY A 152 0.01 13.64 -4.82
C GLY A 152 -0.45 14.46 -3.63
N LYS A 153 -1.61 14.11 -3.05
CA LYS A 153 -2.18 14.80 -1.90
C LYS A 153 -1.35 14.48 -0.66
N THR A 154 -0.44 15.38 -0.29
CA THR A 154 0.22 15.32 1.02
C THR A 154 -0.83 15.66 2.07
N SER A 155 -1.37 14.66 2.77
CA SER A 155 -1.75 14.92 4.15
C SER A 155 -0.46 15.36 4.85
N GLN A 156 -0.52 16.52 5.52
CA GLN A 156 0.62 17.25 6.06
C GLN A 156 1.70 16.31 6.61
N PRO A 157 2.99 16.53 6.31
CA PRO A 157 4.04 15.69 6.86
C PRO A 157 3.95 15.72 8.38
N ILE A 158 3.83 14.54 9.01
CA ILE A 158 4.22 14.37 10.41
C ILE A 158 5.60 15.01 10.50
N GLN A 159 5.69 16.08 11.29
CA GLN A 159 6.85 16.94 11.36
C GLN A 159 8.11 16.08 11.42
N LYS A 160 8.98 16.18 10.41
CA LYS A 160 10.32 15.58 10.47
C LYS A 160 10.93 16.07 11.81
N PRO A 161 11.57 15.21 12.62
CA PRO A 161 12.15 15.66 13.87
C PRO A 161 13.10 16.82 13.58
N PHE A 162 12.84 17.95 14.22
CA PHE A 162 13.59 19.19 14.07
C PHE A 162 15.07 18.89 14.30
N LYS A 163 15.90 18.94 13.25
CA LYS A 163 17.35 18.89 13.42
C LYS A 163 17.75 20.20 14.11
N GLN A 164 17.99 20.16 15.42
CA GLN A 164 18.68 21.26 16.10
C GLN A 164 20.07 21.39 15.50
N THR A 165 20.24 22.36 14.61
CA THR A 165 21.56 22.84 14.24
C THR A 165 22.13 23.56 15.46
N LYS A 166 23.15 22.96 16.10
CA LYS A 166 23.91 23.65 17.14
C LYS A 166 24.60 24.85 16.49
N LYS A 167 24.04 26.05 16.64
CA LYS A 167 24.74 27.30 16.38
C LYS A 167 25.97 27.34 17.30
N LYS A 168 27.16 27.15 16.75
CA LYS A 168 28.40 27.49 17.44
C LYS A 168 28.40 29.00 17.66
N LYS A 169 28.33 29.44 18.92
CA LYS A 169 28.57 30.84 19.28
C LYS A 169 30.05 31.15 18.99
N PRO A 170 30.39 32.25 18.31
CA PRO A 170 31.78 32.67 18.20
C PRO A 170 32.23 33.18 19.57
N PHE A 171 33.22 32.53 20.18
CA PHE A 171 33.83 32.97 21.43
C PHE A 171 35.12 33.73 21.09
N GLY A 172 35.13 35.02 21.42
CA GLY A 172 36.31 35.84 21.74
C GLY A 172 37.41 35.98 20.67
N LYS A 173 37.53 37.19 20.10
CA LYS A 173 38.82 37.67 19.57
C LYS A 173 39.83 37.73 20.71
N VAL A 174 40.92 36.98 20.61
CA VAL A 174 42.10 37.16 21.45
C VAL A 174 42.99 38.18 20.72
N VAL A 175 43.18 39.35 21.32
CA VAL A 175 44.10 40.38 20.81
C VAL A 175 45.48 40.05 21.38
N SER A 176 46.39 39.55 20.56
CA SER A 176 47.79 39.37 20.95
C SER A 176 48.50 40.71 20.87
N LEU A 177 48.81 41.31 22.04
CA LEU A 177 49.78 42.40 22.14
C LEU A 177 51.17 41.79 22.01
N ALA A 178 51.89 42.11 20.93
CA ALA A 178 53.30 41.80 20.82
C ALA A 178 54.09 42.77 21.71
N VAL A 179 54.78 42.24 22.72
CA VAL A 179 55.81 42.96 23.47
C VAL A 179 57.13 42.62 22.79
N GLU A 180 57.68 43.57 22.03
CA GLU A 180 59.04 43.49 21.51
C GLU A 180 60.03 43.61 22.67
N ILE A 181 60.85 42.56 22.85
CA ILE A 181 61.99 42.56 23.77
C ILE A 181 63.21 43.02 22.96
N PRO A 182 63.88 44.12 23.33
CA PRO A 182 65.05 44.59 22.60
C PRO A 182 66.31 43.80 22.97
N GLU A 183 67.01 43.30 21.95
CA GLU A 183 68.40 42.85 22.06
C GLU A 183 69.31 44.06 22.31
N HIS A 184 69.89 44.17 23.50
CA HIS A 184 71.30 44.56 23.68
C HIS A 184 71.73 44.40 25.14
N LEU A 185 73.05 44.23 25.32
CA LEU A 185 73.83 44.11 26.56
C LEU A 185 73.94 42.66 27.07
N SER A 186 74.90 41.87 26.57
CA SER A 186 76.31 41.89 27.00
C SER A 186 76.45 41.82 28.52
N THR A 187 76.99 40.70 29.03
CA THR A 187 78.29 40.60 29.75
C THR A 187 78.27 39.45 30.76
N ARG A 188 79.08 38.41 30.48
CA ARG A 188 80.06 37.73 31.37
C ARG A 188 79.66 37.24 32.78
N CYS A 189 80.04 35.98 33.04
CA CYS A 189 80.60 35.33 34.27
C CYS A 189 80.05 33.88 34.33
N GLY A 190 80.78 32.76 34.38
CA GLY A 190 82.17 32.47 34.69
C GLY A 190 82.31 31.75 36.05
N GLY A 191 82.60 30.43 36.04
CA GLY A 191 83.09 29.59 37.17
C GLY A 191 82.09 29.29 38.30
N TRP A 192 82.05 28.14 38.96
CA TRP A 192 83.00 27.04 39.20
C TRP A 192 82.27 25.69 39.19
#